data_AF-A0A938LPJ6-F1
#
_entry.id   AF-A0A938LPJ6-F1
#
_cell.length_a   1.000
_cell.length_b   1.000
_cell.length_c   1.000
_cell.angle_alpha   90.00
_cell.angle_beta   90.00
_cell.angle_gamma   90.00
#
_symmetry.space_group_name_H-M   'P 1'
#
loop_
_entity.id
_entity.type
_entity.pdbx_description
1 polymer ?
#
loop_
_entity_poly.entity_id
_entity_poly.type
_entity_poly.pdbx_seq_one_letter_code
_entity_poly.pdbx_strand_id
1 'polypeptide(L)'
;MQEGLRRTLRQLRLSGLATSLEVRLQEAAGHQLSHLEFLELILQDELNVRVQRLMARRTRTATFRDTKTLDAFDFSFNPSVPRKQMYDLATGQFIREARDVLFLGPPGVGKSHLAQAIGHAAIKAGFLVLYRSIFDLVRDLLEEDGLRDRKVLSRYLKPDLLIVDDMGLKQLPRQSGEYLFEIIMRRYENRSTMMTSNRPLEEWGKLVGNVPAATAILDRFLHHADIIQIRGRSYRLKDRPAPKGKDTESEPPELPTASPPSPTSRGGAHSRRRGDCG
;
A
#
# COMPACT_ATOMS: atom_id res chain seq x y z
N MET A 1 -30.41 -35.64 18.80
CA MET A 1 -31.16 -34.41 18.41
C MET A 1 -32.36 -34.81 17.55
N GLN A 2 -33.58 -34.32 17.83
CA GLN A 2 -34.78 -34.64 17.04
C GLN A 2 -34.61 -34.20 15.57
N GLU A 3 -34.99 -35.07 14.64
CA GLU A 3 -34.77 -34.89 13.20
C GLU A 3 -35.53 -33.68 12.62
N GLY A 4 -36.71 -33.39 13.16
CA GLY A 4 -37.51 -32.20 12.84
C GLY A 4 -36.78 -30.89 13.16
N LEU A 5 -36.14 -30.80 14.33
CA LEU A 5 -35.39 -29.60 14.73
C LEU A 5 -34.21 -29.34 13.80
N ARG A 6 -33.43 -30.37 13.45
CA ARG A 6 -32.33 -30.25 12.48
C ARG A 6 -32.79 -29.73 11.13
N ARG A 7 -33.95 -30.17 10.65
CA ARG A 7 -34.53 -29.71 9.38
C ARG A 7 -34.90 -28.21 9.45
N THR A 8 -35.58 -27.79 10.52
CA THR A 8 -35.96 -26.39 10.73
C THR A 8 -34.73 -25.47 10.81
N LEU A 9 -33.70 -25.86 11.55
CA LEU A 9 -32.46 -25.09 11.67
C LEU A 9 -31.77 -24.89 10.31
N ARG A 10 -31.77 -25.91 9.45
CA ARG A 10 -31.25 -25.79 8.08
C ARG A 10 -32.07 -24.84 7.22
N GLN A 11 -33.40 -24.91 7.29
CA GLN A 11 -34.29 -24.01 6.54
C GLN A 11 -34.11 -22.55 6.94
N LEU A 12 -33.93 -22.29 8.24
CA LEU A 12 -33.65 -20.95 8.79
C LEU A 12 -32.18 -20.51 8.62
N ARG A 13 -31.32 -21.36 8.05
CA ARG A 13 -29.87 -21.13 7.88
C ARG A 13 -29.14 -20.86 9.22
N LEU A 14 -29.58 -21.52 10.29
CA LEU A 14 -29.02 -21.45 11.64
C LEU A 14 -27.91 -22.50 11.84
N SER A 15 -26.88 -22.40 11.01
CA SER A 15 -25.84 -23.43 10.94
C SER A 15 -24.85 -23.43 12.11
N GLY A 16 -24.62 -22.28 12.75
CA GLY A 16 -23.78 -22.18 13.95
C GLY A 16 -24.49 -22.87 15.12
N LEU A 17 -25.76 -22.52 15.32
CA LEU A 17 -26.60 -23.18 16.32
C LEU A 17 -26.70 -24.69 16.06
N ALA A 18 -26.93 -25.13 14.82
CA ALA A 18 -27.00 -26.56 14.51
C ALA A 18 -25.75 -27.35 14.90
N THR A 19 -24.57 -26.71 14.94
CA THR A 19 -23.31 -27.32 15.36
C THR A 19 -23.10 -27.25 16.87
N SER A 20 -23.44 -26.13 17.53
CA SER A 20 -23.18 -25.96 18.98
C SER A 20 -24.32 -26.44 19.90
N LEU A 21 -25.51 -26.70 19.36
CA LEU A 21 -26.72 -26.96 20.15
C LEU A 21 -26.58 -28.11 21.16
N GLU A 22 -25.95 -29.23 20.80
CA GLU A 22 -25.81 -30.36 21.73
C GLU A 22 -24.92 -29.99 22.93
N VAL A 23 -23.86 -29.22 22.70
CA VAL A 23 -22.98 -28.71 23.76
C VAL A 23 -23.73 -27.70 24.63
N ARG A 24 -24.48 -26.76 24.03
CA ARG A 24 -25.24 -25.75 24.78
C ARG A 24 -26.39 -26.34 25.59
N LEU A 25 -27.01 -27.43 25.14
CA LEU A 25 -28.04 -28.14 25.91
C LEU A 25 -27.45 -28.80 27.17
N GLN A 26 -26.25 -29.36 27.08
CA GLN A 26 -25.55 -29.92 28.24
C GLN A 26 -25.13 -28.81 29.22
N GLU A 27 -24.64 -27.69 28.71
CA GLU A 27 -24.27 -26.51 29.50
C GLU A 27 -25.47 -25.93 30.23
N ALA A 28 -26.63 -25.79 29.57
CA ALA A 28 -27.86 -25.32 30.20
C ALA A 28 -28.34 -26.26 31.32
N ALA A 29 -28.23 -27.58 31.12
CA ALA A 29 -28.57 -28.56 32.14
C ALA A 29 -27.61 -28.54 33.34
N GLY A 30 -26.31 -28.35 33.11
CA GLY A 30 -25.30 -28.29 34.15
C GLY A 30 -25.29 -26.99 34.96
N HIS A 31 -25.54 -25.86 34.30
CA HIS A 31 -25.51 -24.52 34.91
C HIS A 31 -26.88 -23.98 35.32
N GLN A 32 -27.96 -24.75 35.12
CA GLN A 32 -29.35 -24.35 35.40
C GLN A 32 -29.72 -23.01 34.75
N LEU A 33 -29.29 -22.81 33.50
CA LEU A 33 -29.60 -21.59 32.75
C LEU A 33 -31.12 -21.43 32.61
N SER A 34 -31.59 -20.20 32.80
CA SER A 34 -32.97 -19.85 32.47
C SER A 34 -33.22 -20.00 30.97
N HIS A 35 -34.49 -20.15 30.59
CA HIS A 35 -34.89 -20.23 29.18
C HIS A 35 -34.42 -19.02 28.36
N LEU A 36 -34.41 -17.83 28.97
CA LEU A 36 -33.94 -16.60 28.33
C LEU A 36 -32.44 -16.62 28.11
N GLU A 37 -31.65 -16.98 29.14
CA GLU A 37 -30.19 -17.07 29.02
C GLU A 37 -29.77 -18.12 27.99
N PHE A 38 -30.46 -19.26 27.96
CA PHE A 38 -30.20 -20.28 26.94
C PHE A 38 -30.51 -19.77 25.53
N LEU A 39 -31.65 -19.09 25.33
CA LEU A 39 -32.02 -18.52 24.04
C LEU A 39 -31.01 -17.46 23.58
N GLU A 40 -30.54 -16.62 24.49
CA GLU A 40 -29.52 -15.62 24.21
C GLU A 40 -28.22 -16.29 23.77
N LEU A 41 -27.75 -17.29 24.50
CA LEU A 41 -26.49 -17.99 24.24
C LEU A 41 -26.46 -18.67 22.85
N ILE A 42 -27.53 -19.39 22.48
CA ILE A 42 -27.59 -20.08 21.18
C ILE A 42 -27.72 -19.09 20.02
N LEU A 43 -28.33 -17.92 20.23
CA LEU A 43 -28.40 -16.86 19.22
C LEU A 43 -27.05 -16.16 19.06
N GLN A 44 -26.33 -15.93 20.16
CA GLN A 44 -24.96 -15.39 20.14
C GLN A 44 -24.01 -16.31 19.34
N ASP A 45 -24.11 -17.63 19.51
CA ASP A 45 -23.32 -18.60 18.72
C ASP A 45 -23.57 -18.45 17.22
N GLU A 46 -24.84 -18.35 16.80
CA GLU A 46 -25.18 -18.15 15.40
C GLU A 46 -24.64 -16.82 14.86
N LEU A 47 -24.78 -15.73 15.63
CA LEU A 47 -24.25 -14.42 15.26
C LEU A 47 -22.72 -14.47 15.10
N ASN A 48 -22.01 -15.10 16.03
CA ASN A 48 -20.56 -15.27 15.97
C ASN A 48 -20.12 -16.01 14.70
N VAL A 49 -20.79 -17.12 14.37
CA VAL A 49 -20.51 -17.88 13.13
C VAL A 49 -20.79 -17.05 11.88
N ARG A 50 -21.86 -16.25 11.86
CA ARG A 50 -22.17 -15.36 10.73
C ARG A 50 -21.11 -14.27 10.55
N VAL A 51 -20.69 -13.62 11.63
CA VAL A 51 -19.63 -12.61 11.62
C VAL A 51 -18.32 -13.22 11.13
N GLN A 52 -17.92 -14.37 11.65
CA GLN A 52 -16.71 -15.08 11.21
C GLN A 52 -16.74 -15.43 9.72
N ARG A 53 -17.86 -15.95 9.22
CA ARG A 53 -18.02 -16.27 7.79
C ARG A 53 -17.99 -15.04 6.90
N LEU A 54 -18.60 -13.94 7.33
CA LEU A 54 -18.53 -12.67 6.62
C LEU A 54 -17.09 -12.17 6.52
N MET A 55 -16.34 -12.20 7.63
CA MET A 55 -14.94 -11.79 7.67
C MET A 55 -14.04 -12.68 6.82
N ALA A 56 -14.24 -14.00 6.88
CA ALA A 56 -13.52 -14.95 6.04
C ALA A 56 -13.81 -14.72 4.55
N ARG A 57 -15.08 -14.48 4.18
CA ARG A 57 -15.45 -14.16 2.81
C ARG A 57 -14.79 -12.88 2.33
N ARG A 58 -14.87 -11.79 3.12
CA ARG A 58 -14.25 -10.51 2.77
C ARG A 58 -12.73 -10.62 2.62
N THR A 59 -12.07 -11.31 3.54
CA THR A 59 -10.61 -11.56 3.47
C THR A 59 -10.24 -12.33 2.20
N ARG A 60 -11.02 -13.35 1.82
CA ARG A 60 -10.80 -14.09 0.56
C ARG A 60 -11.02 -13.21 -0.66
N THR A 61 -12.11 -12.43 -0.69
CA THR A 61 -12.43 -11.52 -1.80
C THR A 61 -11.40 -10.40 -1.96
N ALA A 62 -10.75 -9.98 -0.88
CA ALA A 62 -9.73 -8.94 -0.92
C ALA A 62 -8.43 -9.36 -1.64
N THR A 63 -8.21 -10.67 -1.85
CA THR A 63 -7.06 -11.20 -2.62
C THR A 63 -5.70 -10.67 -2.16
N PHE A 64 -5.48 -10.51 -0.84
CA PHE A 64 -4.17 -10.18 -0.28
C PHE A 64 -3.14 -11.25 -0.65
N ARG A 65 -1.88 -10.85 -0.82
CA ARG A 65 -0.78 -11.79 -1.10
C ARG A 65 -0.44 -12.62 0.14
N ASP A 66 -0.34 -11.94 1.29
CA ASP A 66 0.01 -12.54 2.56
C ASP A 66 -0.88 -11.98 3.68
N THR A 67 -1.00 -12.72 4.78
CA THR A 67 -1.61 -12.17 6.00
C THR A 67 -0.58 -11.29 6.73
N LYS A 68 -0.68 -9.98 6.55
CA LYS A 68 0.16 -8.98 7.24
C LYS A 68 -0.67 -8.19 8.24
N THR A 69 -0.14 -7.94 9.43
CA THR A 69 -0.77 -7.12 10.47
C THR A 69 0.16 -6.02 10.92
N LEU A 70 -0.40 -4.97 11.53
CA LEU A 70 0.39 -3.87 12.09
C LEU A 70 1.21 -4.35 13.28
N ASP A 71 0.69 -5.29 14.08
CA ASP A 71 1.40 -5.86 15.23
C ASP A 71 2.65 -6.65 14.81
N ALA A 72 2.62 -7.26 13.62
CA ALA A 72 3.77 -7.96 13.06
C ALA A 72 4.79 -7.02 12.39
N PHE A 73 4.52 -5.71 12.33
CA PHE A 73 5.43 -4.75 11.71
C PHE A 73 6.48 -4.27 12.71
N ASP A 74 7.75 -4.51 12.41
CA ASP A 74 8.88 -4.06 13.23
C ASP A 74 9.18 -2.58 12.99
N PHE A 75 8.45 -1.71 13.71
CA PHE A 75 8.68 -0.27 13.70
C PHE A 75 10.02 0.15 14.35
N SER A 76 10.75 -0.75 15.01
CA SER A 76 12.09 -0.44 15.51
C SER A 76 13.13 -0.48 14.39
N PHE A 77 12.91 -1.32 13.38
CA PHE A 77 13.80 -1.46 12.23
C PHE A 77 13.81 -0.21 11.33
N ASN A 78 12.64 0.41 11.11
CA ASN A 78 12.48 1.65 10.34
C ASN A 78 11.71 2.70 11.17
N PRO A 79 12.39 3.47 12.04
CA PRO A 79 11.76 4.43 12.96
C PRO A 79 11.19 5.68 12.27
N SER A 80 11.56 5.91 11.01
CA SER A 80 11.03 6.96 10.14
C SER A 80 9.55 6.78 9.81
N VAL A 81 8.98 5.57 9.97
CA VAL A 81 7.57 5.30 9.71
C VAL A 81 6.73 5.93 10.83
N PRO A 82 5.81 6.86 10.53
CA PRO A 82 5.02 7.54 11.54
C PRO A 82 3.98 6.59 12.16
N ARG A 83 4.32 5.98 13.31
CA ARG A 83 3.46 5.00 14.00
C ARG A 83 2.04 5.51 14.23
N LYS A 84 1.90 6.72 14.76
CA LYS A 84 0.59 7.34 15.06
C LYS A 84 -0.29 7.40 13.81
N GLN A 85 0.28 7.81 12.68
CA GLN A 85 -0.45 7.88 11.42
C GLN A 85 -0.84 6.48 10.90
N MET A 86 0.01 5.46 11.08
CA MET A 86 -0.34 4.09 10.66
C MET A 86 -1.52 3.52 11.45
N TYR A 87 -1.56 3.77 12.77
CA TYR A 87 -2.69 3.35 13.60
C TYR A 87 -3.94 4.16 13.31
N ASP A 88 -3.82 5.46 13.01
CA ASP A 88 -4.95 6.29 12.59
C ASP A 88 -5.57 5.78 11.29
N LEU A 89 -4.75 5.46 10.27
CA LEU A 89 -5.22 4.82 9.04
C LEU A 89 -5.88 3.46 9.31
N ALA A 90 -5.38 2.69 10.28
CA ALA A 90 -5.96 1.40 10.66
C ALA A 90 -7.39 1.50 11.21
N THR A 91 -7.80 2.67 11.74
CA THR A 91 -9.19 2.91 12.19
C THR A 91 -10.19 2.93 11.03
N GLY A 92 -9.69 3.11 9.80
CA GLY A 92 -10.51 3.25 8.59
C GLY A 92 -11.24 4.59 8.48
N GLN A 93 -10.88 5.59 9.27
CA GLN A 93 -11.51 6.90 9.21
C GLN A 93 -11.36 7.56 7.83
N PHE A 94 -10.16 7.47 7.24
CA PHE A 94 -9.90 7.97 5.88
C PHE A 94 -10.83 7.32 4.82
N ILE A 95 -11.25 6.07 5.04
CA ILE A 95 -12.19 5.34 4.15
C ILE A 95 -13.59 5.95 4.22
N ARG A 96 -14.02 6.36 5.43
CA ARG A 96 -15.32 7.03 5.63
C ARG A 96 -15.34 8.42 5.01
N GLU A 97 -14.20 9.09 5.03
CA GLU A 97 -14.01 10.44 4.47
C GLU A 97 -13.71 10.42 2.96
N ALA A 98 -13.66 9.24 2.33
CA ALA A 98 -13.26 9.06 0.93
C ALA A 98 -11.90 9.70 0.59
N ARG A 99 -10.99 9.75 1.56
CA ARG A 99 -9.60 10.20 1.37
C ARG A 99 -8.74 9.09 0.80
N ASP A 100 -7.70 9.48 0.07
CA ASP A 100 -6.76 8.57 -0.55
C ASP A 100 -5.46 8.47 0.28
N VAL A 101 -4.65 7.44 0.03
CA VAL A 101 -3.37 7.26 0.73
C VAL A 101 -2.30 6.84 -0.25
N LEU A 102 -1.13 7.47 -0.17
CA LEU A 102 0.01 7.14 -1.01
C LEU A 102 1.25 6.83 -0.19
N PHE A 103 1.73 5.60 -0.28
CA PHE A 103 3.02 5.21 0.28
C PHE A 103 4.14 5.37 -0.75
N LEU A 104 5.11 6.23 -0.46
CA LEU A 104 6.29 6.47 -1.30
C LEU A 104 7.56 6.00 -0.58
N GLY A 105 8.50 5.41 -1.31
CA GLY A 105 9.81 5.06 -0.75
C GLY A 105 10.53 3.97 -1.51
N PRO A 106 11.81 3.68 -1.20
CA PRO A 106 12.57 2.65 -1.89
C PRO A 106 12.02 1.24 -1.66
N PRO A 107 12.36 0.26 -2.50
CA PRO A 107 11.90 -1.12 -2.33
C PRO A 107 12.36 -1.72 -1.00
N GLY A 108 11.50 -2.53 -0.38
CA GLY A 108 11.83 -3.27 0.83
C GLY A 108 11.66 -2.52 2.16
N VAL A 109 11.22 -1.26 2.17
CA VAL A 109 11.01 -0.49 3.41
C VAL A 109 9.71 -0.81 4.16
N GLY A 110 8.83 -1.65 3.60
CA GLY A 110 7.60 -2.11 4.26
C GLY A 110 6.27 -1.54 3.73
N LYS A 111 6.27 -0.75 2.64
CA LYS A 111 5.05 -0.15 2.05
C LYS A 111 3.93 -1.17 1.82
N SER A 112 4.22 -2.25 1.11
CA SER A 112 3.26 -3.33 0.80
C SER A 112 2.79 -4.08 2.05
N HIS A 113 3.61 -4.16 3.11
CA HIS A 113 3.20 -4.74 4.39
C HIS A 113 2.18 -3.82 5.07
N LEU A 114 2.49 -2.54 5.18
CA LEU A 114 1.63 -1.54 5.80
C LEU A 114 0.28 -1.43 5.08
N ALA A 115 0.30 -1.38 3.73
CA ALA A 115 -0.92 -1.34 2.93
C ALA A 115 -1.82 -2.57 3.19
N GLN A 116 -1.25 -3.79 3.16
CA GLN A 116 -2.01 -5.01 3.48
C GLN A 116 -2.50 -5.02 4.93
N ALA A 117 -1.68 -4.58 5.88
CA ALA A 117 -2.04 -4.53 7.30
C ALA A 117 -3.21 -3.57 7.57
N ILE A 118 -3.20 -2.38 6.96
CA ILE A 118 -4.32 -1.44 7.00
C ILE A 118 -5.55 -2.04 6.30
N GLY A 119 -5.37 -2.70 5.16
CA GLY A 119 -6.44 -3.42 4.48
C GLY A 119 -7.10 -4.49 5.35
N HIS A 120 -6.32 -5.28 6.09
CA HIS A 120 -6.86 -6.25 7.05
C HIS A 120 -7.60 -5.57 8.20
N ALA A 121 -7.09 -4.46 8.73
CA ALA A 121 -7.79 -3.67 9.77
C ALA A 121 -9.12 -3.11 9.25
N ALA A 122 -9.15 -2.61 8.01
CA ALA A 122 -10.36 -2.12 7.37
C ALA A 122 -11.42 -3.22 7.19
N ILE A 123 -11.02 -4.45 6.83
CA ILE A 123 -11.96 -5.59 6.77
C ILE A 123 -12.57 -5.87 8.15
N LYS A 124 -11.74 -5.86 9.21
CA LYS A 124 -12.22 -6.04 10.59
C LYS A 124 -13.19 -4.93 11.00
N ALA A 125 -12.96 -3.70 10.55
CA ALA A 125 -13.85 -2.56 10.74
C ALA A 125 -15.13 -2.61 9.89
N GLY A 126 -15.28 -3.64 9.04
CA GLY A 126 -16.50 -3.89 8.28
C GLY A 126 -16.48 -3.41 6.83
N PHE A 127 -15.35 -2.91 6.33
CA PHE A 127 -15.20 -2.43 4.96
C PHE A 127 -14.95 -3.58 3.97
N LEU A 128 -15.39 -3.38 2.73
CA LEU A 128 -15.03 -4.16 1.56
C LEU A 128 -13.71 -3.65 1.01
N VAL A 129 -12.71 -4.52 0.95
CA VAL A 129 -11.37 -4.17 0.49
C VAL A 129 -11.00 -5.04 -0.70
N LEU A 130 -10.27 -4.49 -1.67
CA LEU A 130 -9.63 -5.24 -2.74
C LEU A 130 -8.15 -4.84 -2.80
N TYR A 131 -7.27 -5.83 -2.75
CA TYR A 131 -5.84 -5.67 -2.98
C TYR A 131 -5.47 -6.23 -4.35
N ARG A 132 -4.75 -5.44 -5.15
CA ARG A 132 -4.21 -5.88 -6.43
C ARG A 132 -2.89 -5.20 -6.74
N SER A 133 -1.99 -5.91 -7.42
CA SER A 133 -0.82 -5.25 -7.98
C SER A 133 -1.23 -4.41 -9.18
N ILE A 134 -0.51 -3.32 -9.46
CA ILE A 134 -0.78 -2.49 -10.63
C ILE A 134 -0.69 -3.29 -11.94
N PHE A 135 0.22 -4.26 -12.02
CA PHE A 135 0.41 -5.11 -13.19
C PHE A 135 -0.77 -6.06 -13.42
N ASP A 136 -1.31 -6.64 -12.34
CA ASP A 136 -2.47 -7.52 -12.44
C ASP A 136 -3.74 -6.72 -12.73
N LEU A 137 -3.88 -5.53 -12.14
CA LEU A 137 -5.00 -4.62 -12.43
C LEU A 137 -5.03 -4.26 -13.92
N VAL A 138 -3.90 -3.86 -14.48
CA VAL A 138 -3.78 -3.52 -15.89
C VAL A 138 -4.03 -4.74 -16.77
N ARG A 139 -3.51 -5.91 -16.41
CA ARG A 139 -3.73 -7.16 -17.14
C ARG A 139 -5.22 -7.52 -17.21
N ASP A 140 -5.89 -7.52 -16.06
CA ASP A 140 -7.33 -7.82 -15.96
C ASP A 140 -8.17 -6.87 -16.85
N LEU A 141 -7.74 -5.61 -17.02
CA LEU A 141 -8.44 -4.63 -17.86
C LEU A 141 -8.08 -4.73 -19.36
N LEU A 142 -6.86 -5.18 -19.68
CA LEU A 142 -6.43 -5.39 -21.07
C LEU A 142 -7.04 -6.65 -21.68
N GLU A 143 -7.08 -7.76 -20.94
CA GLU A 143 -7.51 -9.07 -21.47
C GLU A 143 -9.02 -9.10 -21.78
N GLU A 144 -9.84 -8.34 -21.05
CA GLU A 144 -11.30 -8.41 -21.13
C GLU A 144 -11.94 -7.18 -21.84
N ASP A 145 -11.14 -6.34 -22.51
CA ASP A 145 -11.58 -5.00 -22.98
C ASP A 145 -12.30 -4.25 -21.83
N GLY A 146 -11.70 -4.33 -20.63
CA GLY A 146 -12.37 -4.22 -19.32
C GLY A 146 -13.00 -2.86 -19.00
N LEU A 147 -12.77 -1.83 -19.83
CA LEU A 147 -13.53 -0.57 -19.78
C LEU A 147 -14.96 -0.73 -20.29
N ARG A 148 -15.17 -1.65 -21.24
CA ARG A 148 -16.49 -2.00 -21.79
C ARG A 148 -17.17 -3.09 -20.97
N ASP A 149 -16.41 -3.98 -20.35
CA ASP A 149 -16.97 -4.96 -19.42
C ASP A 149 -17.29 -4.35 -18.05
N ARG A 150 -18.58 -4.08 -17.85
CA ARG A 150 -19.11 -3.55 -16.57
C ARG A 150 -18.81 -4.46 -15.38
N LYS A 151 -18.68 -5.77 -15.56
CA LYS A 151 -18.39 -6.73 -14.48
C LYS A 151 -16.97 -6.53 -13.96
N VAL A 152 -15.98 -6.51 -14.85
CA VAL A 152 -14.56 -6.29 -14.52
C VAL A 152 -14.39 -4.95 -13.83
N LEU A 153 -14.92 -3.88 -14.44
CA LEU A 153 -14.81 -2.56 -13.86
C LEU A 153 -15.50 -2.47 -12.49
N SER A 154 -16.66 -3.11 -12.32
CA SER A 154 -17.35 -3.13 -11.02
C SER A 154 -16.53 -3.81 -9.92
N ARG A 155 -15.64 -4.75 -10.25
CA ARG A 155 -14.74 -5.39 -9.29
C ARG A 155 -13.82 -4.37 -8.62
N TYR A 156 -13.35 -3.38 -9.37
CA TYR A 156 -12.46 -2.31 -8.90
C TYR A 156 -13.21 -1.11 -8.30
N LEU A 157 -14.46 -0.87 -8.69
CA LEU A 157 -15.26 0.27 -8.20
C LEU A 157 -16.10 -0.03 -6.95
N LYS A 158 -16.58 -1.28 -6.78
CA LYS A 158 -17.43 -1.67 -5.64
C LYS A 158 -16.75 -1.63 -4.26
N PRO A 159 -15.46 -2.00 -4.10
CA PRO A 159 -14.82 -2.00 -2.79
C PRO A 159 -14.80 -0.61 -2.17
N ASP A 160 -14.99 -0.54 -0.86
CA ASP A 160 -14.86 0.69 -0.07
C ASP A 160 -13.41 1.19 -0.12
N LEU A 161 -12.44 0.27 -0.09
CA LEU A 161 -11.02 0.53 -0.25
C LEU A 161 -10.43 -0.31 -1.39
N LEU A 162 -9.80 0.36 -2.36
CA LEU A 162 -8.97 -0.28 -3.38
C LEU A 162 -7.49 -0.05 -3.06
N ILE A 163 -6.72 -1.13 -2.92
CA ILE A 163 -5.27 -1.07 -2.69
C ILE A 163 -4.56 -1.48 -3.98
N VAL A 164 -3.81 -0.55 -4.56
CA VAL A 164 -2.99 -0.76 -5.76
C VAL A 164 -1.52 -0.76 -5.37
N ASP A 165 -0.88 -1.91 -5.43
CA ASP A 165 0.49 -2.12 -4.97
C ASP A 165 1.51 -2.18 -6.12
N ASP A 166 2.80 -2.05 -5.77
CA ASP A 166 3.96 -2.25 -6.65
C ASP A 166 4.15 -1.24 -7.80
N MET A 167 3.65 -0.01 -7.66
CA MET A 167 3.93 1.00 -8.67
C MET A 167 5.43 1.32 -8.76
N GLY A 168 5.93 1.49 -9.99
CA GLY A 168 7.32 1.87 -10.23
C GLY A 168 8.35 0.73 -10.17
N LEU A 169 7.93 -0.53 -10.11
CA LEU A 169 8.84 -1.69 -10.24
C LEU A 169 9.28 -1.98 -11.68
N LYS A 170 8.36 -1.83 -12.63
CA LYS A 170 8.59 -2.03 -14.08
C LYS A 170 7.75 -1.01 -14.85
N GLN A 171 8.09 -0.79 -16.11
CA GLN A 171 7.23 0.00 -17.00
C GLN A 171 5.92 -0.76 -17.25
N LEU A 172 4.83 -0.02 -17.28
CA LEU A 172 3.53 -0.58 -17.59
C LEU A 172 3.38 -0.76 -19.12
N PRO A 173 2.55 -1.71 -19.58
CA PRO A 173 2.15 -1.79 -20.98
C PRO A 173 1.62 -0.45 -21.53
N ARG A 174 1.62 -0.28 -22.87
CA ARG A 174 0.96 0.87 -23.50
C ARG A 174 -0.54 0.89 -23.11
N GLN A 175 -1.14 2.08 -23.07
CA GLN A 175 -2.55 2.31 -22.67
C GLN A 175 -2.89 2.04 -21.18
N SER A 176 -1.99 1.47 -20.38
CA SER A 176 -2.20 1.23 -18.94
C SER A 176 -2.63 2.47 -18.15
N GLY A 177 -2.16 3.65 -18.57
CA GLY A 177 -2.52 4.91 -17.95
C GLY A 177 -3.98 5.28 -18.06
N GLU A 178 -4.62 4.96 -19.18
CA GLU A 178 -6.04 5.27 -19.41
C GLU A 178 -6.91 4.41 -18.50
N TYR A 179 -6.57 3.13 -18.34
CA TYR A 179 -7.26 2.22 -17.43
C TYR A 179 -7.14 2.64 -15.97
N LEU A 180 -5.92 2.98 -15.53
CA LEU A 180 -5.69 3.45 -14.17
C LEU A 180 -6.39 4.78 -13.92
N PHE A 181 -6.34 5.69 -14.89
CA PHE A 181 -7.03 6.98 -14.85
C PHE A 181 -8.53 6.79 -14.68
N GLU A 182 -9.17 5.94 -15.48
CA GLU A 182 -10.61 5.70 -15.38
C GLU A 182 -11.04 5.21 -13.99
N ILE A 183 -10.26 4.30 -13.39
CA ILE A 183 -10.57 3.79 -12.05
C ILE A 183 -10.44 4.90 -11.01
N ILE A 184 -9.35 5.67 -11.05
CA ILE A 184 -9.11 6.76 -10.10
C ILE A 184 -10.20 7.83 -10.25
N MET A 185 -10.52 8.22 -11.50
CA MET A 185 -11.58 9.16 -11.83
C MET A 185 -12.94 8.78 -11.23
N ARG A 186 -13.34 7.51 -11.37
CA ARG A 186 -14.65 7.05 -10.90
C ARG A 186 -14.71 6.84 -9.38
N ARG A 187 -13.55 6.72 -8.73
CA ARG A 187 -13.44 6.55 -7.27
C ARG A 187 -13.23 7.89 -6.56
N TYR A 188 -12.69 8.89 -7.24
CA TYR A 188 -12.48 10.24 -6.73
C TYR A 188 -13.73 10.78 -6.02
N GLU A 189 -13.55 11.28 -4.79
CA GLU A 189 -14.59 11.79 -3.86
C GLU A 189 -15.72 10.80 -3.50
N ASN A 190 -15.67 9.56 -3.99
CA ASN A 190 -16.70 8.56 -3.76
C ASN A 190 -16.21 7.40 -2.89
N ARG A 191 -14.97 6.93 -3.12
CA ARG A 191 -14.38 5.75 -2.47
C ARG A 191 -12.87 5.90 -2.38
N SER A 192 -12.30 5.45 -1.26
CA SER A 192 -10.86 5.55 -1.02
C SER A 192 -10.02 4.58 -1.87
N THR A 193 -8.85 5.06 -2.24
CA THR A 193 -7.82 4.35 -2.97
C THR A 193 -6.49 4.52 -2.25
N MET A 194 -5.80 3.40 -2.03
CA MET A 194 -4.48 3.37 -1.42
C MET A 194 -3.48 2.84 -2.43
N MET A 195 -2.38 3.56 -2.61
CA MET A 195 -1.35 3.18 -3.57
C MET A 195 0.01 3.06 -2.91
N THR A 196 0.87 2.19 -3.44
CA THR A 196 2.29 2.19 -3.11
C THR A 196 3.14 2.44 -4.35
N SER A 197 4.20 3.24 -4.22
CA SER A 197 5.15 3.46 -5.30
C SER A 197 6.59 3.43 -4.83
N ASN A 198 7.44 2.84 -5.67
CA ASN A 198 8.89 2.81 -5.52
C ASN A 198 9.59 3.98 -6.21
N ARG A 199 8.84 4.81 -6.94
CA ARG A 199 9.35 5.96 -7.69
C ARG A 199 8.69 7.24 -7.19
N PRO A 200 9.40 8.37 -7.28
CA PRO A 200 8.84 9.66 -6.92
C PRO A 200 7.76 10.06 -7.94
N LEU A 201 6.88 10.98 -7.57
CA LEU A 201 5.67 11.32 -8.33
C LEU A 201 5.98 11.87 -9.74
N GLU A 202 7.08 12.59 -9.86
CA GLU A 202 7.56 13.20 -11.10
C GLU A 202 7.91 12.15 -12.17
N GLU A 203 8.23 10.93 -11.75
CA GLU A 203 8.54 9.82 -12.67
C GLU A 203 7.30 9.07 -13.16
N TRP A 204 6.10 9.36 -12.63
CA TRP A 204 4.88 8.62 -12.99
C TRP A 204 4.50 8.79 -14.46
N GLY A 205 4.75 9.97 -15.04
CA GLY A 205 4.53 10.19 -16.48
C GLY A 205 5.30 9.20 -17.36
N LYS A 206 6.55 8.88 -16.97
CA LYS A 206 7.40 7.89 -17.67
C LYS A 206 6.94 6.46 -17.40
N LEU A 207 6.50 6.15 -16.18
CA LEU A 207 6.04 4.81 -15.79
C LEU A 207 4.75 4.40 -16.50
N VAL A 208 3.84 5.36 -16.65
CA VAL A 208 2.52 5.19 -17.23
C VAL A 208 2.57 5.28 -18.77
N GLY A 209 3.61 5.91 -19.32
CA GLY A 209 3.80 6.06 -20.77
C GLY A 209 2.89 7.11 -21.42
N ASN A 210 2.17 7.90 -20.61
CA ASN A 210 1.31 8.99 -21.05
C ASN A 210 1.37 10.11 -20.00
N VAL A 211 2.11 11.18 -20.31
CA VAL A 211 2.34 12.30 -19.39
C VAL A 211 1.04 13.05 -19.06
N PRO A 212 0.18 13.43 -20.04
CA PRO A 212 -1.12 14.02 -19.74
C PRO A 212 -2.00 13.18 -18.80
N ALA A 213 -2.10 11.87 -19.06
CA ALA A 213 -2.89 10.98 -18.20
C ALA A 213 -2.30 10.90 -16.79
N ALA A 214 -0.98 10.80 -16.65
CA ALA A 214 -0.32 10.79 -15.34
C ALA A 214 -0.57 12.10 -14.57
N THR A 215 -0.47 13.26 -15.22
CA THR A 215 -0.78 14.55 -14.58
C THR A 215 -2.24 14.61 -14.12
N ALA A 216 -3.17 14.15 -14.95
CA ALA A 216 -4.59 14.12 -14.62
C ALA A 216 -4.94 13.14 -13.48
N ILE A 217 -4.20 12.02 -13.38
CA ILE A 217 -4.27 11.09 -12.24
C ILE A 217 -3.78 11.78 -10.98
N LEU A 218 -2.57 12.37 -11.04
CA LEU A 218 -1.93 12.98 -9.88
C LEU A 218 -2.75 14.14 -9.33
N ASP A 219 -3.30 15.00 -10.20
CA ASP A 219 -4.15 16.12 -9.81
C ASP A 219 -5.34 15.67 -8.94
N ARG A 220 -6.06 14.63 -9.37
CA ARG A 220 -7.26 14.17 -8.67
C ARG A 220 -6.96 13.28 -7.48
N PHE A 221 -6.03 12.34 -7.64
CA PHE A 221 -5.65 11.44 -6.56
C PHE A 221 -5.00 12.21 -5.41
N LEU A 222 -4.13 13.19 -5.69
CA LEU A 222 -3.40 13.91 -4.65
C LEU A 222 -4.22 15.02 -3.99
N HIS A 223 -5.36 15.44 -4.55
CA HIS A 223 -6.19 16.49 -3.96
C HIS A 223 -6.63 16.15 -2.52
N HIS A 224 -6.91 14.87 -2.25
CA HIS A 224 -7.32 14.38 -0.93
C HIS A 224 -6.48 13.19 -0.43
N ALA A 225 -5.24 13.05 -0.91
CA ALA A 225 -4.36 11.96 -0.49
C ALA A 225 -3.44 12.33 0.69
N ASP A 226 -3.38 11.43 1.67
CA ASP A 226 -2.30 11.42 2.65
C ASP A 226 -1.04 10.82 2.01
N ILE A 227 -0.03 11.66 1.73
CA ILE A 227 1.25 11.22 1.17
C ILE A 227 2.21 10.85 2.30
N ILE A 228 2.61 9.59 2.35
CA ILE A 228 3.44 9.03 3.42
C ILE A 228 4.75 8.55 2.82
N GLN A 229 5.80 9.35 3.00
CA GLN A 229 7.13 9.02 2.54
C GLN A 229 7.86 8.17 3.58
N ILE A 230 8.15 6.92 3.23
CA ILE A 230 8.89 5.97 4.05
C ILE A 230 10.33 5.91 3.56
N ARG A 231 11.26 6.28 4.44
CA ARG A 231 12.71 6.18 4.22
C ARG A 231 13.27 5.09 5.11
N GLY A 232 14.33 4.39 4.71
CA GLY A 232 14.94 3.40 5.58
C GLY A 232 15.65 2.30 4.83
N ARG A 233 16.13 1.32 5.58
CA ARG A 233 16.82 0.16 5.02
C ARG A 233 15.81 -0.84 4.50
N SER A 234 16.22 -1.63 3.51
CA SER A 234 15.41 -2.73 3.00
C SER A 234 15.35 -3.84 4.05
N TYR A 235 14.14 -4.14 4.53
CA TYR A 235 13.88 -5.24 5.48
C TYR A 235 14.28 -6.60 4.89
N ARG A 236 14.21 -6.75 3.56
CA ARG A 236 14.60 -7.98 2.86
C ARG A 236 16.10 -8.28 2.94
N LEU A 237 16.91 -7.29 3.33
CA LEU A 237 18.35 -7.40 3.49
C LEU A 237 18.78 -7.43 4.97
N LYS A 238 17.84 -7.53 5.91
CA LYS A 238 18.09 -7.50 7.36
C LYS A 238 19.11 -8.56 7.82
N ASP A 239 19.08 -9.75 7.22
CA ASP A 239 19.97 -10.86 7.58
C ASP A 239 21.23 -10.95 6.70
N ARG A 240 21.40 -10.02 5.74
CA ARG A 240 22.65 -9.94 4.97
C ARG A 240 23.62 -8.99 5.66
N PRO A 241 24.91 -9.34 5.78
CA PRO A 241 25.90 -8.41 6.28
C PRO A 241 25.85 -7.15 5.42
N ALA A 242 25.77 -5.99 6.07
CA ALA A 242 25.74 -4.71 5.37
C ALA A 242 26.91 -4.67 4.38
N PRO A 243 26.70 -4.33 3.09
CA PRO A 243 27.83 -4.01 2.22
C PRO A 243 28.58 -2.87 2.90
N LYS A 244 29.89 -3.05 3.14
CA LYS A 244 30.78 -1.98 3.62
C LYS A 244 30.66 -0.83 2.63
N GLY A 245 29.85 0.18 2.97
CA GLY A 245 29.71 1.38 2.17
C GLY A 245 31.06 2.08 2.18
N LYS A 246 31.59 2.36 0.99
CA LYS A 246 32.53 3.46 0.83
C LYS A 246 31.77 4.71 1.21
N ASP A 247 32.26 5.42 2.22
CA ASP A 247 31.86 6.77 2.52
C ASP A 247 32.13 7.63 1.27
N THR A 248 31.10 7.87 0.47
CA THR A 248 31.08 9.08 -0.36
C THR A 248 30.66 10.20 0.55
N GLU A 249 31.65 10.73 1.29
CA GLU A 249 31.62 12.12 1.72
C GLU A 249 31.32 12.96 0.48
N SER A 250 30.25 13.74 0.59
CA SER A 250 29.97 14.81 -0.35
C SER A 250 30.89 15.96 0.02
N GLU A 251 32.09 15.98 -0.59
CA GLU A 251 32.84 17.22 -0.68
C GLU A 251 31.99 18.26 -1.44
N PRO A 252 31.82 19.48 -0.92
CA PRO A 252 31.15 20.54 -1.66
C PRO A 252 32.03 20.97 -2.86
N PRO A 253 31.44 21.41 -3.98
CA PRO A 253 32.19 21.71 -5.19
C PRO A 253 33.10 22.93 -4.96
N GLU A 254 34.42 22.73 -5.05
CA GLU A 254 35.39 23.81 -5.17
C GLU A 254 35.14 24.58 -6.48
N LEU A 255 34.87 25.88 -6.34
CA LEU A 255 34.90 26.84 -7.45
C LEU A 255 36.33 26.88 -8.03
N PRO A 256 36.52 26.96 -9.36
CA PRO A 256 37.86 27.05 -9.93
C PRO A 256 38.49 28.40 -9.57
N THR A 257 39.44 28.37 -8.64
CA THR A 257 40.33 29.50 -8.35
C THR A 257 41.27 29.73 -9.53
N ALA A 258 41.29 30.96 -10.04
CA ALA A 258 42.20 31.40 -11.08
C ALA A 258 43.67 31.16 -10.68
N SER A 259 44.43 30.49 -11.54
CA SER A 259 45.88 30.34 -11.41
C SER A 259 46.59 31.71 -11.55
N PRO A 260 47.57 32.04 -10.69
CA PRO A 260 48.42 33.21 -10.88
C PRO A 260 49.49 32.95 -11.96
N PRO A 261 50.01 34.00 -12.64
CA PRO A 261 51.05 33.83 -13.65
C PRO A 261 52.40 33.46 -13.00
N SER A 262 53.12 32.57 -13.69
CA SER A 262 54.45 32.06 -13.34
C SER A 262 55.56 33.14 -13.42
N PRO A 263 56.62 33.04 -12.59
CA PRO A 263 57.70 34.01 -12.56
C PRO A 263 58.69 33.82 -13.72
N THR A 264 59.06 34.96 -14.32
CA THR A 264 60.16 35.13 -15.28
C THR A 264 61.48 34.56 -14.76
N SER A 265 62.10 33.65 -15.51
CA SER A 265 63.49 33.25 -15.35
C SER A 265 64.42 34.19 -16.13
N ARG A 266 65.40 34.76 -15.42
CA ARG A 266 66.56 35.47 -15.98
C ARG A 266 67.66 34.46 -16.32
N GLY A 267 68.34 34.73 -17.43
CA GLY A 267 69.67 34.23 -17.79
C GLY A 267 69.85 34.41 -19.30
N GLY A 268 70.71 35.25 -19.87
CA GLY A 268 71.92 35.90 -19.39
C GLY A 268 73.08 35.44 -20.27
N ALA A 269 73.60 36.30 -21.16
CA ALA A 269 75.03 36.43 -21.52
C ALA A 269 75.27 37.31 -22.76
N HIS A 270 76.13 38.33 -22.56
CA HIS A 270 77.19 38.86 -23.44
C HIS A 270 76.88 39.11 -24.94
N SER A 271 77.13 40.29 -25.51
CA SER A 271 78.50 40.83 -25.66
C SER A 271 78.52 42.23 -26.32
N ARG A 272 79.43 43.07 -25.81
CA ARG A 272 80.38 43.93 -26.56
C ARG A 272 79.87 44.91 -27.65
N ARG A 273 80.07 46.20 -27.35
CA ARG A 273 81.06 47.15 -27.94
C ARG A 273 80.44 48.48 -28.39
N ARG A 274 81.12 49.57 -27.95
CA ARG A 274 81.49 50.82 -28.66
C ARG A 274 80.35 51.55 -29.39
N GLY A 275 80.07 52.82 -29.18
CA GLY A 275 80.91 53.96 -28.84
C GLY A 275 80.23 55.23 -29.38
N ASP A 276 80.68 56.38 -28.92
CA ASP A 276 80.51 57.74 -29.47
C ASP A 276 79.08 58.31 -29.64
N CYS A 277 78.72 59.40 -28.93
CA CYS A 277 79.08 60.82 -29.11
C CYS A 277 78.13 61.52 -30.10
N GLY A 278 77.52 62.63 -29.65
CA GLY A 278 76.74 63.56 -30.46
C GLY A 278 75.39 63.89 -29.85
#